data_AF-A0A482VF72-F1
#
_entry.id   AF-A0A482VF72-F1
#
_cell.length_a   1.000
_cell.length_b   1.000
_cell.length_c   1.000
_cell.angle_alpha   90.00
_cell.angle_beta   90.00
_cell.angle_gamma   90.00
#
_symmetry.space_group_name_H-M   'P 1'
#
loop_
_entity.id
_entity.type
_entity.pdbx_description
1 polymer ?
#
loop_
_entity_poly.entity_id
_entity_poly.type
_entity_poly.pdbx_seq_one_letter_code
_entity_poly.pdbx_strand_id
1 'polypeptide(L)' 'MMDQKLRHLAHPPNTVEELRQQLQVARDEIPQDGIDHLISSMPRRVTFCIQARGDVTYY' A
#
# COMPACT_ATOMS: atom_id res chain seq x y z
N MET A 1 3.17 0.49 0.95
CA MET A 1 3.69 1.71 0.29
C MET A 1 3.55 2.94 1.18
N MET A 2 2.35 3.32 1.66
CA MET A 2 2.19 4.45 2.58
C MET A 2 2.88 4.23 3.94
N ASP A 3 2.69 3.06 4.57
CA ASP A 3 3.29 2.76 5.88
C ASP A 3 4.81 2.82 5.88
N GLN A 4 5.45 2.43 4.77
CA GLN A 4 6.90 2.45 4.64
C GLN A 4 7.43 3.89 4.48
N LYS A 5 6.73 4.74 3.72
CA LYS A 5 7.08 6.17 3.60
C LYS A 5 6.98 6.89 4.93
N LEU A 6 5.90 6.66 5.70
CA LEU A 6 5.71 7.27 7.01
C LEU A 6 6.75 6.77 8.04
N ARG A 7 7.12 5.49 7.99
CA ARG A 7 8.18 4.92 8.85
C ARG A 7 9.58 5.43 8.51
N HIS A 8 9.80 5.95 7.31
CA HIS A 8 11.09 6.46 6.84
C HIS A 8 11.18 7.99 6.88
N LEU A 9 10.18 8.68 7.45
CA LEU A 9 10.30 10.10 7.71
C LEU A 9 11.49 10.36 8.63
N ALA A 10 12.27 11.40 8.31
CA ALA A 10 13.43 11.78 9.11
C ALA A 10 13.05 12.06 10.57
N HIS A 11 11.84 12.54 10.80
CA HIS A 11 11.23 12.70 12.12
C HIS A 11 9.79 12.19 12.10
N PRO A 12 9.36 11.44 13.14
CA PRO A 12 7.96 11.07 13.27
C PRO A 12 7.08 12.33 13.47
N PRO A 13 5.84 12.34 12.97
CA PRO A 13 4.91 13.43 13.23
C PRO A 13 4.61 13.54 14.73
N ASN A 14 4.64 14.75 15.26
CA ASN A 14 4.43 15.02 16.69
C ASN A 14 2.97 15.38 17.00
N THR A 15 2.18 15.70 15.97
CA THR A 15 0.75 16.01 16.09
C THR A 15 -0.09 15.20 15.10
N VAL A 16 -1.37 15.04 15.42
CA VAL A 16 -2.35 14.42 14.50
C VAL A 16 -2.45 15.19 13.19
N GLU A 17 -2.32 16.51 13.25
CA GLU A 17 -2.39 17.38 12.07
C GLU A 17 -1.17 17.20 11.16
N GLU A 18 0.03 17.10 11.73
CA GLU A 18 1.24 16.75 10.97
C GLU A 18 1.13 15.37 10.33
N LEU A 19 0.63 14.37 11.07
CA LEU A 19 0.40 13.03 10.53
C LEU A 19 -0.57 13.07 9.35
N ARG A 20 -1.67 13.81 9.46
CA ARG A 20 -2.67 13.97 8.39
C ARG A 20 -2.05 14.59 7.13
N GLN A 21 -1.24 15.63 7.29
CA GLN A 21 -0.55 16.28 6.18
C GLN A 21 0.45 15.34 5.50
N GLN A 22 1.26 14.62 6.28
CA GLN A 22 2.22 13.66 5.75
C GLN A 22 1.55 12.47 5.05
N LEU A 23 0.42 11.99 5.57
CA LEU A 23 -0.40 10.97 4.91
C LEU A 23 -0.93 11.45 3.56
N GLN A 24 -1.38 12.70 3.49
CA GLN A 24 -1.87 13.29 2.25
C GLN A 24 -0.74 13.37 1.20
N VAL A 25 0.42 13.90 1.58
CA VAL A 25 1.61 13.94 0.71
C VAL A 25 2.00 12.54 0.25
N ALA A 26 2.12 11.59 1.18
CA ALA A 26 2.50 10.21 0.86
C ALA A 26 1.51 9.53 -0.09
N ARG A 27 0.22 9.88 0.00
CA ARG A 27 -0.84 9.41 -0.90
C ARG A 27 -0.74 10.04 -2.28
N ASP A 28 -0.54 11.35 -2.35
CA ASP A 28 -0.45 12.09 -3.61
C ASP A 28 0.80 11.70 -4.42
N GLU A 29 1.86 11.26 -3.73
CA GLU A 29 3.07 10.74 -4.36
C GLU A 29 3.00 9.24 -4.73
N ILE A 30 1.86 8.55 -4.57
CA ILE A 30 1.76 7.16 -5.02
C ILE A 30 1.76 7.14 -6.55
N PRO A 31 2.72 6.46 -7.19
CA PRO A 31 2.76 6.36 -8.63
C PRO A 31 1.54 5.59 -9.16
N GLN A 32 0.84 6.15 -10.15
CA GLN A 32 -0.36 5.55 -10.72
C GLN A 32 -0.05 4.19 -11.40
N ASP A 33 1.12 4.05 -12.01
CA ASP A 33 1.60 2.78 -12.59
C ASP A 33 1.70 1.67 -11.54
N GLY A 34 2.09 2.00 -10.30
CA GLY A 34 2.08 1.06 -9.18
C GLY A 34 0.67 0.58 -8.81
N ILE A 35 -0.31 1.49 -8.86
CA ILE A 35 -1.73 1.18 -8.64
C ILE A 35 -2.25 0.28 -9.77
N ASP A 36 -1.98 0.65 -11.02
CA ASP A 36 -2.39 -0.10 -12.21
C ASP A 36 -1.76 -1.50 -12.22
N HIS A 37 -0.50 -1.63 -11.81
CA HIS A 37 0.18 -2.91 -11.65
C HIS A 37 -0.48 -3.78 -10.57
N LEU A 38 -0.86 -3.17 -9.44
CA LEU A 38 -1.57 -3.88 -8.38
C LEU A 38 -2.94 -4.40 -8.85
N ILE A 39 -3.72 -3.55 -9.52
CA ILE A 39 -5.04 -3.92 -10.07
C ILE A 39 -4.89 -5.03 -11.11
N SER A 40 -3.96 -4.89 -12.06
CA SER A 40 -3.72 -5.91 -13.08
C SER A 40 -3.18 -7.23 -12.51
N SER A 41 -2.60 -7.23 -11.29
CA SER A 41 -2.20 -8.46 -10.60
C SER A 41 -3.35 -9.24 -9.98
N MET A 42 -4.53 -8.63 -9.78
CA MET A 42 -5.65 -9.23 -9.05
C MET A 42 -6.15 -10.56 -9.62
N PRO A 43 -6.32 -10.75 -10.95
CA PRO A 43 -6.72 -12.05 -11.50
C PRO A 43 -5.77 -13.17 -11.11
N ARG A 44 -4.46 -12.89 -11.09
CA ARG A 44 -3.44 -13.87 -10.65
C ARG A 44 -3.62 -14.20 -9.17
N ARG A 45 -3.79 -13.20 -8.30
CA ARG A 45 -4.02 -13.40 -6.86
C ARG A 45 -5.26 -14.27 -6.60
N VAL A 46 -6.34 -14.04 -7.34
CA VAL A 46 -7.56 -14.86 -7.28
C VAL A 46 -7.28 -16.30 -7.68
N THR A 47 -6.50 -16.54 -8.74
CA THR A 47 -6.06 -17.90 -9.11
C THR A 47 -5.31 -18.59 -7.98
N PHE A 48 -4.41 -17.88 -7.29
CA PHE A 48 -3.72 -18.41 -6.10
C PHE A 48 -4.70 -18.78 -4.98
N CYS A 49 -5.69 -17.92 -4.69
CA CYS A 49 -6.71 -18.23 -3.68
C CYS A 49 -7.53 -19.49 -4.05
N ILE A 50 -7.89 -19.65 -5.33
CA ILE A 50 -8.63 -20.83 -5.81
C ILE A 50 -7.76 -22.09 -5.65
N GLN A 51 -6.48 -22.03 -6.04
CA GLN A 51 -5.54 -23.14 -5.88
C GLN A 51 -5.32 -23.51 -4.41
N ALA A 52 -5.28 -22.51 -3.53
CA ALA A 52 -5.20 -22.67 -2.09
C ALA A 52 -6.53 -23.10 -1.44
N ARG A 53 -7.61 -23.30 -2.22
CA ARG A 53 -8.96 -23.64 -1.73
C ARG A 53 -9.48 -22.65 -0.67
N GLY A 54 -9.12 -21.38 -0.82
CA GLY A 54 -9.48 -20.30 0.09
C GLY A 54 -8.56 -20.14 1.30
N ASP A 55 -7.47 -20.92 1.42
CA ASP A 55 -6.45 -20.73 2.46
C ASP A 55 -5.54 -19.52 2.16
N VAL A 56 -4.72 -19.15 3.14
CA VAL A 56 -3.79 -18.01 3.08
C VAL A 56 -2.83 -18.14 1.89
N THR A 57 -2.64 -17.04 1.17
CA THR A 57 -1.68 -16.95 0.06
C THR A 57 -0.50 -16.05 0.45
N TYR A 58 0.56 -16.04 -0.37
CA TYR A 58 1.74 -15.17 -0.17
C TYR A 58 1.42 -13.66 -0.28
N TYR A 59 0.27 -13.32 -0.88
CA TYR A 59 -0.16 -11.95 -1.16
C TYR A 59 -0.86 -11.26 0.00
#